data_AF-A0A8C9IGV5-F1
#
_entry.id   AF-A0A8C9IGV5-F1
#
_cell.length_a   1.000
_cell.length_b   1.000
_cell.length_c   1.000
_cell.angle_alpha   90.00
_cell.angle_beta   90.00
_cell.angle_gamma   90.00
#
_symmetry.space_group_name_H-M   'P 1'
#
loop_
_entity.id
_entity.type
_entity.pdbx_description
1 polymer ?
#
loop_
_entity_poly.entity_id
_entity_poly.type
_entity_poly.pdbx_seq_one_letter_code
_entity_poly.pdbx_strand_id
1 'polypeptide(L)'
;MEWLQLFFLHPVSFYQGAAFPFAFLFNYLCIMDSFSTRARYLFLLAGGGALAVAAMGPYAVLIFIPAVCAVALLCSLPPRQVHRWTFCFQMSWQTLCHLGLHYTEYYLHEPPSVRFCITLSSLMLLTQRVTSLSLDICEGKVEAASGGIRSRSSLSEHVCKALPYFSYLLFFPALLGGSLCSFQRFQACVQGSSALYPRHSFWALSWRGLQILGLECINVAVSRMVDAGAGLTDCQQFECIYVVWTTAGLFKLTYYSHWILDDSLLHAAGFGSELGQSPGEEGYVPDADIWTLERTHRISVFARKWNQSTARWLRRLVFQHSRVWPLLQTFAFSAWWHGLHPGQVFGFLCWAVMVEADYLIHSFANEFIRSWPMRLFYRTLTWAHTQLIIAYIMLAVEVRSLSSLWLLCNSYNSVFPMVYCILLLLLVKRKHKCK
;
A
#
# COMPACT_ATOMS: atom_id res chain seq x y z
N MET A 1 -2.00 31.13 -15.73
CA MET A 1 -2.25 29.67 -15.72
C MET A 1 -1.43 28.93 -14.66
N GLU A 2 -0.96 29.59 -13.60
CA GLU A 2 -0.22 28.96 -12.48
C GLU A 2 -1.09 28.69 -11.24
N TRP A 3 -2.22 29.38 -11.09
CA TRP A 3 -3.15 29.21 -9.96
C TRP A 3 -3.88 27.85 -9.92
N LEU A 4 -3.89 27.11 -11.04
CA LEU A 4 -4.51 25.79 -11.13
C LEU A 4 -3.60 24.65 -10.61
N GLN A 5 -2.29 24.88 -10.43
CA GLN A 5 -1.40 23.89 -9.79
C GLN A 5 -1.53 23.88 -8.26
N LEU A 6 -2.10 24.91 -7.65
CA LEU A 6 -2.33 25.01 -6.21
C LEU A 6 -3.55 24.20 -5.72
N PHE A 7 -4.41 23.72 -6.63
CA PHE A 7 -5.68 23.06 -6.31
C PHE A 7 -5.87 21.67 -6.93
N PHE A 8 -4.92 21.18 -7.72
CA PHE A 8 -5.02 19.85 -8.33
C PHE A 8 -4.12 18.85 -7.59
N LEU A 9 -4.75 18.14 -6.65
CA LEU A 9 -4.80 16.69 -6.57
C LEU A 9 -3.75 15.97 -7.43
N HIS A 10 -2.86 15.22 -6.78
CA HIS A 10 -1.98 14.24 -7.42
C HIS A 10 -2.71 13.54 -8.58
N PRO A 11 -2.11 13.34 -9.77
CA PRO A 11 -2.83 12.92 -10.98
C PRO A 11 -3.75 11.70 -10.82
N VAL A 12 -3.40 10.80 -9.90
CA VAL A 12 -4.20 9.63 -9.50
C VAL A 12 -5.54 10.01 -8.87
N SER A 13 -5.56 11.03 -8.00
CA SER A 13 -6.74 11.45 -7.23
C SER A 13 -7.82 12.07 -8.12
N PHE A 14 -7.44 12.65 -9.26
CA PHE A 14 -8.40 13.06 -10.29
C PHE A 14 -9.17 11.85 -10.85
N TYR A 15 -8.47 10.78 -11.23
CA TYR A 15 -9.09 9.57 -11.77
C TYR A 15 -9.92 8.82 -10.71
N GLN A 16 -9.44 8.78 -9.45
CA GLN A 16 -10.22 8.25 -8.32
C GLN A 16 -11.49 9.07 -8.08
N GLY A 17 -11.40 10.41 -8.12
CA GLY A 17 -12.55 11.31 -8.04
C GLY A 17 -13.58 11.06 -9.13
N ALA A 18 -13.12 10.90 -10.38
CA ALA A 18 -13.98 10.59 -11.54
C ALA A 18 -14.69 9.23 -11.43
N ALA A 19 -14.20 8.31 -10.59
CA ALA A 19 -14.80 7.00 -10.38
C ALA A 19 -15.98 7.00 -9.39
N PHE A 20 -16.15 8.04 -8.55
CA PHE A 20 -17.21 8.10 -7.54
C PHE A 20 -18.64 8.01 -8.12
N PRO A 21 -19.01 8.74 -9.18
CA PRO A 21 -20.34 8.61 -9.77
C PRO A 21 -20.67 7.18 -10.21
N PHE A 22 -19.68 6.46 -10.75
CA PHE A 22 -19.83 5.06 -11.16
C PHE A 22 -19.91 4.12 -9.96
N ALA A 23 -19.21 4.42 -8.86
CA ALA A 23 -19.33 3.70 -7.60
C ALA A 23 -20.74 3.81 -7.01
N PHE A 24 -21.29 5.02 -6.93
CA PHE A 24 -22.67 5.23 -6.46
C PHE A 24 -23.70 4.59 -7.39
N LEU A 25 -23.51 4.69 -8.72
CA LEU A 25 -24.38 4.04 -9.68
C LEU A 25 -24.36 2.52 -9.50
N PHE A 26 -23.17 1.92 -9.38
CA PHE A 26 -23.02 0.49 -9.13
C PHE A 26 -23.77 0.05 -7.87
N ASN A 27 -23.53 0.77 -6.75
CA ASN A 27 -24.17 0.47 -5.47
C ASN A 27 -25.70 0.61 -5.56
N TYR A 28 -26.19 1.70 -6.15
CA TYR A 28 -27.63 1.92 -6.37
C TYR A 28 -28.27 0.79 -7.19
N LEU A 29 -27.64 0.37 -8.29
CA LEU A 29 -28.14 -0.71 -9.14
C LEU A 29 -28.13 -2.07 -8.42
N CYS A 30 -27.17 -2.30 -7.52
CA CYS A 30 -27.14 -3.48 -6.66
C CYS A 30 -28.26 -3.45 -5.60
N ILE A 31 -28.51 -2.30 -4.96
CA ILE A 31 -29.61 -2.13 -3.98
C ILE A 31 -30.97 -2.37 -4.63
N MET A 32 -31.19 -1.85 -5.85
CA MET A 32 -32.46 -2.02 -6.57
C MET A 32 -32.68 -3.45 -7.09
N ASP A 33 -31.74 -4.38 -6.85
CA ASP A 33 -31.68 -5.73 -7.43
C ASP A 33 -31.84 -5.79 -8.96
N SER A 34 -31.57 -4.65 -9.61
CA SER A 34 -31.71 -4.48 -11.05
C SER A 34 -30.61 -5.19 -11.85
N PHE A 35 -29.51 -5.54 -11.18
CA PHE A 35 -28.36 -6.21 -11.77
C PHE A 35 -28.27 -7.67 -11.35
N SER A 36 -28.33 -8.56 -12.36
CA SER A 36 -27.87 -9.94 -12.20
C SER A 36 -26.40 -9.97 -11.76
N THR A 37 -25.98 -11.00 -11.03
CA THR A 37 -24.60 -11.17 -10.57
C THR A 37 -23.57 -11.04 -11.69
N ARG A 38 -23.88 -11.58 -12.89
CA ARG A 38 -23.01 -11.45 -14.07
C ARG A 38 -22.86 -9.99 -14.52
N ALA A 39 -23.95 -9.23 -14.53
CA ALA A 39 -23.91 -7.80 -14.86
C ALA A 39 -23.08 -7.01 -13.84
N ARG A 40 -23.16 -7.35 -12.54
CA ARG A 40 -22.33 -6.71 -11.50
C ARG A 40 -20.84 -6.92 -11.74
N TYR A 41 -20.42 -8.16 -12.03
CA TYR A 41 -19.01 -8.44 -12.36
C TYR A 41 -18.54 -7.70 -13.63
N LEU A 42 -19.38 -7.68 -14.67
CA LEU A 42 -19.08 -6.99 -15.92
C LEU A 42 -19.00 -5.48 -15.74
N PHE A 43 -19.87 -4.87 -14.93
CA PHE A 43 -19.83 -3.45 -14.63
C PHE A 43 -18.51 -3.05 -13.97
N LEU A 44 -18.12 -3.80 -12.92
CA LEU A 44 -16.86 -3.57 -12.21
C LEU A 44 -15.64 -3.74 -13.12
N LEU A 45 -15.64 -4.80 -13.95
CA LEU A 45 -14.56 -5.09 -14.90
C LEU A 45 -14.46 -4.04 -16.02
N ALA A 46 -15.60 -3.64 -16.61
CA ALA A 46 -15.65 -2.66 -17.68
C ALA A 46 -15.24 -1.26 -17.18
N GLY A 47 -15.75 -0.85 -16.01
CA GLY A 47 -15.30 0.38 -15.35
C GLY A 47 -13.80 0.34 -15.06
N GLY A 48 -13.29 -0.82 -14.65
CA GLY A 48 -11.87 -1.06 -14.43
C GLY A 48 -11.03 -0.86 -15.68
N GLY A 49 -11.43 -1.50 -16.79
CA GLY A 49 -10.79 -1.35 -18.08
C GLY A 49 -10.81 0.10 -18.59
N ALA A 50 -11.96 0.79 -18.47
CA ALA A 50 -12.08 2.19 -18.85
C ALA A 50 -11.18 3.10 -18.01
N LEU A 51 -11.15 2.90 -16.70
CA LEU A 51 -10.29 3.66 -15.78
C LEU A 51 -8.80 3.41 -16.07
N ALA A 52 -8.41 2.17 -16.34
CA ALA A 52 -7.04 1.82 -16.73
C ALA A 52 -6.64 2.56 -18.02
N VAL A 53 -7.45 2.50 -19.07
CA VAL A 53 -7.16 3.18 -20.34
C VAL A 53 -7.09 4.70 -20.17
N ALA A 54 -8.01 5.29 -19.40
CA ALA A 54 -8.02 6.72 -19.13
C ALA A 54 -6.77 7.18 -18.36
N ALA A 55 -6.41 6.47 -17.29
CA ALA A 55 -5.31 6.86 -16.40
C ALA A 55 -3.92 6.52 -16.96
N MET A 56 -3.79 5.40 -17.68
CA MET A 56 -2.51 4.81 -18.09
C MET A 56 -2.24 4.97 -19.59
N GLY A 57 -3.27 5.22 -20.41
CA GLY A 57 -3.14 5.28 -21.87
C GLY A 57 -2.59 3.96 -22.43
N PRO A 58 -1.60 3.99 -23.34
CA PRO A 58 -0.99 2.77 -23.90
C PRO A 58 -0.39 1.83 -22.84
N TYR A 59 0.07 2.36 -21.71
CA TYR A 59 0.66 1.57 -20.63
C TYR A 59 -0.35 0.66 -19.92
N ALA A 60 -1.67 0.84 -20.12
CA ALA A 60 -2.70 -0.07 -19.59
C ALA A 60 -2.47 -1.53 -19.99
N VAL A 61 -1.80 -1.78 -21.13
CA VAL A 61 -1.41 -3.12 -21.57
C VAL A 61 -0.55 -3.85 -20.53
N LEU A 62 0.29 -3.11 -19.78
CA LEU A 62 1.15 -3.65 -18.73
C LEU A 62 0.38 -4.13 -17.49
N ILE A 63 -0.90 -3.77 -17.38
CA ILE A 63 -1.84 -4.29 -16.37
C ILE A 63 -2.69 -5.42 -16.94
N PHE A 64 -3.18 -5.29 -18.18
CA PHE A 64 -4.04 -6.30 -18.78
C PHE A 64 -3.31 -7.62 -19.04
N ILE A 65 -2.07 -7.59 -19.56
CA ILE A 65 -1.28 -8.80 -19.81
C ILE A 65 -1.11 -9.64 -18.54
N PRO A 66 -0.57 -9.11 -17.42
CA PRO A 66 -0.38 -9.92 -16.22
C PRO A 66 -1.70 -10.33 -15.56
N ALA A 67 -2.78 -9.56 -15.71
CA ALA A 67 -4.10 -9.97 -15.22
C ALA A 67 -4.64 -11.19 -15.99
N VAL A 68 -4.55 -11.18 -17.33
CA VAL A 68 -4.94 -12.32 -18.18
C VAL A 68 -4.10 -13.56 -17.87
N CYS A 69 -2.78 -13.38 -17.78
CA CYS A 69 -1.87 -14.49 -17.47
C CYS A 69 -2.12 -15.04 -16.06
N ALA A 70 -2.40 -14.18 -15.07
CA ALA A 70 -2.77 -14.62 -13.73
C ALA A 70 -4.03 -15.49 -13.74
N VAL A 71 -5.12 -15.04 -14.39
CA VAL A 71 -6.35 -15.81 -14.45
C VAL A 71 -6.13 -17.14 -15.18
N ALA A 72 -5.36 -17.16 -16.27
CA ALA A 72 -5.00 -18.39 -16.95
C ALA A 72 -4.27 -19.37 -16.03
N LEU A 73 -3.31 -18.91 -15.24
CA LEU A 73 -2.59 -19.74 -14.24
C LEU A 73 -3.54 -20.23 -13.13
N LEU A 74 -4.41 -19.35 -12.62
CA LEU A 74 -5.38 -19.66 -11.57
C LEU A 74 -6.38 -20.75 -12.01
N CYS A 75 -6.79 -20.72 -13.28
CA CYS A 75 -7.72 -21.71 -13.83
C CYS A 75 -7.04 -23.02 -14.26
N SER A 76 -5.76 -22.98 -14.64
CA SER A 76 -5.07 -24.13 -15.26
C SER A 76 -4.27 -24.97 -14.26
N LEU A 77 -3.81 -24.39 -13.16
CA LEU A 77 -2.94 -25.08 -12.21
C LEU A 77 -3.69 -25.72 -11.04
N PRO A 78 -3.15 -26.80 -10.45
CA PRO A 78 -3.69 -27.36 -9.23
C PRO A 78 -3.42 -26.43 -8.02
N PRO A 79 -4.27 -26.45 -6.98
CA PRO A 79 -4.16 -25.55 -5.82
C PRO A 79 -2.78 -25.53 -5.16
N ARG A 80 -2.09 -26.68 -5.10
CA ARG A 80 -0.77 -26.79 -4.46
C ARG A 80 0.36 -26.05 -5.20
N GLN A 81 0.21 -25.82 -6.50
CA GLN A 81 1.26 -25.20 -7.32
C GLN A 81 0.90 -23.78 -7.75
N VAL A 82 -0.38 -23.41 -7.72
CA VAL A 82 -0.88 -22.15 -8.26
C VAL A 82 -0.12 -20.95 -7.71
N HIS A 83 0.03 -20.87 -6.38
CA HIS A 83 0.69 -19.75 -5.72
C HIS A 83 2.14 -19.55 -6.16
N ARG A 84 2.91 -20.64 -6.26
CA ARG A 84 4.32 -20.56 -6.66
C ARG A 84 4.47 -19.97 -8.06
N TRP A 85 3.68 -20.46 -9.02
CA TRP A 85 3.78 -20.03 -10.41
C TRP A 85 3.21 -18.63 -10.62
N THR A 86 2.07 -18.29 -10.01
CA THR A 86 1.52 -16.93 -10.09
C THR A 86 2.43 -15.91 -9.43
N PHE A 87 3.00 -16.23 -8.26
CA PHE A 87 3.98 -15.38 -7.58
C PHE A 87 5.21 -15.14 -8.44
N CYS A 88 5.84 -16.21 -8.95
CA CYS A 88 7.02 -16.08 -9.81
C CYS A 88 6.73 -15.23 -11.04
N PHE A 89 5.60 -15.46 -11.71
CA PHE A 89 5.21 -14.68 -12.88
C PHE A 89 4.97 -13.20 -12.55
N GLN A 90 4.16 -12.90 -11.53
CA GLN A 90 3.83 -11.52 -11.16
C GLN A 90 5.06 -10.72 -10.72
N MET A 91 5.89 -11.29 -9.83
CA MET A 91 7.11 -10.62 -9.39
C MET A 91 8.11 -10.45 -10.53
N SER A 92 8.24 -11.42 -11.44
CA SER A 92 9.12 -11.28 -12.61
C SER A 92 8.63 -10.17 -13.53
N TRP A 93 7.33 -10.14 -13.86
CA TRP A 93 6.73 -9.10 -14.70
C TRP A 93 6.91 -7.71 -14.09
N GLN A 94 6.60 -7.55 -12.81
CA GLN A 94 6.77 -6.29 -12.09
C GLN A 94 8.24 -5.86 -12.03
N THR A 95 9.17 -6.81 -11.80
CA THR A 95 10.61 -6.52 -11.82
C THR A 95 11.05 -6.03 -13.19
N LEU A 96 10.57 -6.63 -14.27
CA LEU A 96 10.88 -6.16 -15.64
C LEU A 96 10.36 -4.75 -15.89
N CYS A 97 9.15 -4.40 -15.42
CA CYS A 97 8.63 -3.03 -15.51
C CYS A 97 9.48 -2.03 -14.69
N HIS A 98 9.91 -2.40 -13.49
CA HIS A 98 10.82 -1.60 -12.67
C HIS A 98 12.20 -1.44 -13.32
N LEU A 99 12.74 -2.49 -13.95
CA LEU A 99 13.98 -2.40 -14.72
C LEU A 99 13.82 -1.49 -15.94
N GLY A 100 12.65 -1.50 -16.58
CA GLY A 100 12.30 -0.52 -17.62
C GLY A 100 12.33 0.91 -17.09
N LEU A 101 11.77 1.16 -15.90
CA LEU A 101 11.87 2.47 -15.24
C LEU A 101 13.33 2.86 -14.96
N HIS A 102 14.12 1.94 -14.39
CA HIS A 102 15.54 2.17 -14.13
C HIS A 102 16.31 2.51 -15.41
N TYR A 103 16.03 1.80 -16.50
CA TYR A 103 16.65 2.05 -17.79
C TYR A 103 16.34 3.45 -18.31
N THR A 104 15.08 3.87 -18.28
CA THR A 104 14.67 5.22 -18.70
C THR A 104 15.34 6.31 -17.87
N GLU A 105 15.43 6.13 -16.55
CA GLU A 105 15.90 7.20 -15.67
C GLU A 105 17.42 7.28 -15.53
N TYR A 106 18.10 6.14 -15.40
CA TYR A 106 19.54 6.12 -15.17
C TYR A 106 20.34 6.04 -16.45
N TYR A 107 19.83 5.35 -17.47
CA TYR A 107 20.56 5.16 -18.73
C TYR A 107 20.15 6.18 -19.79
N LEU A 108 18.84 6.37 -20.01
CA LEU A 108 18.36 7.37 -20.97
C LEU A 108 18.30 8.79 -20.40
N HIS A 109 18.37 8.95 -19.07
CA HIS A 109 18.24 10.23 -18.38
C HIS A 109 16.94 10.98 -18.71
N GLU A 110 15.87 10.25 -19.00
CA GLU A 110 14.55 10.81 -19.29
C GLU A 110 13.66 10.77 -18.04
N PRO A 111 12.89 11.83 -17.75
CA PRO A 111 11.92 11.80 -16.65
C PRO A 111 10.81 10.79 -16.99
N PRO A 112 10.36 9.97 -16.01
CA PRO A 112 9.35 8.97 -16.25
C PRO A 112 8.00 9.62 -16.53
N SER A 113 7.24 9.07 -17.47
CA SER A 113 5.90 9.58 -17.73
C SER A 113 4.98 9.33 -16.53
N VAL A 114 4.17 10.32 -16.17
CA VAL A 114 3.19 10.20 -15.06
C VAL A 114 2.30 8.98 -15.23
N ARG A 115 1.82 8.73 -16.47
CA ARG A 115 0.97 7.56 -16.79
C ARG A 115 1.68 6.24 -16.53
N PHE A 116 2.98 6.15 -16.81
CA PHE A 116 3.78 4.98 -16.50
C PHE A 116 3.95 4.78 -14.99
N CYS A 117 4.17 5.85 -14.21
CA CYS A 117 4.19 5.77 -12.75
C CYS A 117 2.86 5.27 -12.16
N ILE A 118 1.72 5.78 -12.67
CA ILE A 118 0.38 5.30 -12.28
C ILE A 118 0.22 3.81 -12.59
N THR A 119 0.71 3.39 -13.77
CA THR A 119 0.69 1.98 -14.20
C THR A 119 1.50 1.11 -13.24
N LEU A 120 2.69 1.54 -12.86
CA LEU A 120 3.57 0.80 -11.97
C LEU A 120 2.97 0.63 -10.56
N SER A 121 2.40 1.70 -9.99
CA SER A 121 1.68 1.63 -8.71
C SER A 121 0.47 0.68 -8.80
N SER A 122 -0.28 0.73 -9.90
CA SER A 122 -1.42 -0.17 -10.11
C SER A 122 -0.99 -1.62 -10.30
N LEU A 123 0.16 -1.85 -10.95
CA LEU A 123 0.77 -3.17 -11.13
C LEU A 123 1.20 -3.76 -9.79
N MET A 124 1.77 -2.94 -8.91
CA MET A 124 2.13 -3.32 -7.54
C MET A 124 0.91 -3.81 -6.74
N LEU A 125 -0.22 -3.10 -6.83
CA LEU A 125 -1.49 -3.52 -6.21
C LEU A 125 -2.09 -4.77 -6.86
N LEU A 126 -1.94 -4.91 -8.19
CA LEU A 126 -2.34 -6.13 -8.90
C LEU A 126 -1.54 -7.34 -8.41
N THR A 127 -0.22 -7.22 -8.29
CA THR A 127 0.66 -8.27 -7.74
C THR A 127 0.22 -8.67 -6.34
N GLN A 128 -0.10 -7.71 -5.47
CA GLN A 128 -0.62 -8.00 -4.13
C GLN A 128 -1.92 -8.81 -4.18
N ARG A 129 -2.88 -8.41 -5.03
CA ARG A 129 -4.17 -9.12 -5.19
C ARG A 129 -3.98 -10.52 -5.76
N VAL A 130 -3.19 -10.68 -6.82
CA VAL A 130 -2.94 -11.99 -7.46
C VAL A 130 -2.24 -12.93 -6.50
N THR A 131 -1.19 -12.46 -5.81
CA THR A 131 -0.44 -13.30 -4.86
C THR A 131 -1.31 -13.70 -3.67
N SER A 132 -2.13 -12.79 -3.15
CA SER A 132 -3.08 -13.08 -2.06
C SER A 132 -4.14 -14.10 -2.47
N LEU A 133 -4.80 -13.89 -3.61
CA LEU A 133 -5.80 -14.81 -4.13
C LEU A 133 -5.22 -16.20 -4.40
N SER A 134 -4.04 -16.26 -5.04
CA SER A 134 -3.39 -17.55 -5.31
C SER A 134 -2.99 -18.29 -4.01
N LEU A 135 -2.64 -17.55 -2.96
CA LEU A 135 -2.36 -18.11 -1.64
C LEU A 135 -3.65 -18.60 -0.96
N ASP A 136 -4.75 -17.85 -1.06
CA ASP A 136 -6.08 -18.27 -0.58
C ASP A 136 -6.55 -19.58 -1.24
N ILE A 137 -6.30 -19.75 -2.54
CA ILE A 137 -6.59 -21.00 -3.26
C ILE A 137 -5.67 -22.13 -2.77
N CYS A 138 -4.37 -21.85 -2.57
CA CYS A 138 -3.42 -22.85 -2.08
C CYS A 138 -3.76 -23.33 -0.66
N GLU A 139 -4.27 -22.44 0.20
CA GLU A 139 -4.73 -22.74 1.56
C GLU A 139 -6.14 -23.36 1.60
N GLY A 140 -6.84 -23.46 0.47
CA GLY A 140 -8.20 -23.99 0.39
C GLY A 140 -9.28 -23.06 0.92
N LYS A 141 -8.99 -21.76 1.11
CA LYS A 141 -9.98 -20.74 1.46
C LYS A 141 -10.91 -20.43 0.28
N VAL A 142 -10.39 -20.49 -0.94
CA VAL A 142 -11.15 -20.26 -2.17
C VAL A 142 -11.14 -21.53 -3.00
N GLU A 143 -12.32 -21.98 -3.44
CA GLU A 143 -12.41 -23.14 -4.33
C GLU A 143 -11.69 -22.86 -5.65
N ALA A 144 -10.81 -23.78 -6.05
CA ALA A 144 -10.10 -23.67 -7.31
C ALA A 144 -11.04 -23.96 -8.48
N ALA A 145 -11.03 -23.09 -9.49
CA ALA A 145 -11.79 -23.30 -10.72
C ALA A 145 -11.38 -24.59 -11.47
N SER A 146 -10.19 -25.15 -11.19
CA SER A 146 -9.67 -26.36 -11.82
C SER A 146 -10.39 -27.66 -11.40
N GLY A 147 -11.11 -27.67 -10.26
CA GLY A 147 -11.80 -28.87 -9.75
C GLY A 147 -13.02 -29.33 -10.57
N GLY A 148 -13.48 -28.54 -11.54
CA GLY A 148 -14.68 -28.82 -12.33
C GLY A 148 -14.47 -28.82 -13.85
N ILE A 149 -13.24 -28.93 -14.35
CA ILE A 149 -12.96 -28.97 -15.79
C ILE A 149 -13.14 -30.41 -16.28
N ARG A 150 -14.39 -30.81 -16.57
CA ARG A 150 -14.66 -31.98 -17.42
C ARG A 150 -14.24 -31.63 -18.84
N SER A 151 -13.62 -32.58 -19.55
CA SER A 151 -13.02 -32.51 -20.89
C SER A 151 -13.92 -31.99 -22.05
N ARG A 152 -15.13 -31.46 -21.78
CA ARG A 152 -16.13 -31.03 -22.77
C ARG A 152 -16.85 -29.71 -22.43
N SER A 153 -16.33 -28.89 -21.51
CA SER A 153 -16.92 -27.57 -21.23
C SER A 153 -16.76 -26.61 -22.41
N SER A 154 -17.82 -25.90 -22.76
CA SER A 154 -17.79 -24.90 -23.85
C SER A 154 -16.86 -23.73 -23.49
N LEU A 155 -16.37 -22.99 -24.49
CA LEU A 155 -15.58 -21.76 -24.25
C LEU A 155 -16.36 -20.74 -23.40
N SER A 156 -17.68 -20.71 -23.55
CA SER A 156 -18.60 -19.89 -22.75
C SER A 156 -18.54 -20.24 -21.26
N GLU A 157 -18.52 -21.53 -20.91
CA GLU A 157 -18.41 -21.97 -19.51
C GLU A 157 -17.07 -21.57 -18.86
N HIS A 158 -15.99 -21.62 -19.63
CA HIS A 158 -14.68 -21.17 -19.15
C HIS A 158 -14.67 -19.66 -18.89
N VAL A 159 -15.23 -18.87 -19.80
CA VAL A 159 -15.36 -17.41 -19.63
C VAL A 159 -16.23 -17.07 -18.42
N CYS A 160 -17.35 -17.78 -18.22
CA CYS A 160 -18.19 -17.59 -17.04
C CYS A 160 -17.47 -17.89 -15.72
N LYS A 161 -16.64 -18.94 -15.68
CA LYS A 161 -15.83 -19.27 -14.48
C LYS A 161 -14.68 -18.29 -14.24
N ALA A 162 -14.12 -17.72 -15.32
CA ALA A 162 -13.00 -16.77 -15.24
C ALA A 162 -13.44 -15.34 -14.85
N LEU A 163 -14.68 -14.97 -15.18
CA LEU A 163 -15.21 -13.61 -15.01
C LEU A 163 -15.05 -13.05 -13.57
N PRO A 164 -15.36 -13.78 -12.48
CA PRO A 164 -15.15 -13.28 -11.13
C PRO A 164 -13.69 -12.93 -10.83
N TYR A 165 -12.74 -13.72 -11.33
CA TYR A 165 -11.31 -13.45 -11.14
C TYR A 165 -10.87 -12.22 -11.92
N PHE A 166 -11.27 -12.09 -13.19
CA PHE A 166 -10.99 -10.89 -13.97
C PHE A 166 -11.56 -9.63 -13.30
N SER A 167 -12.81 -9.70 -12.86
CA SER A 167 -13.47 -8.60 -12.17
C SER A 167 -12.72 -8.24 -10.87
N TYR A 168 -12.35 -9.22 -10.04
CA TYR A 168 -11.56 -8.97 -8.82
C TYR A 168 -10.17 -8.35 -9.07
N LEU A 169 -9.48 -8.78 -10.14
CA LEU A 169 -8.15 -8.26 -10.45
C LEU A 169 -8.18 -6.86 -11.05
N LEU A 170 -9.29 -6.45 -11.67
CA LEU A 170 -9.35 -5.21 -12.45
C LEU A 170 -10.46 -4.25 -12.04
N PHE A 171 -11.29 -4.55 -11.03
CA PHE A 171 -12.39 -3.67 -10.63
C PHE A 171 -11.92 -2.25 -10.29
N PHE A 172 -12.63 -1.26 -10.84
CA PHE A 172 -12.23 0.15 -10.75
C PHE A 172 -12.07 0.72 -9.33
N PRO A 173 -12.87 0.34 -8.30
CA PRO A 173 -12.75 0.91 -6.96
C PRO A 173 -11.40 0.67 -6.30
N ALA A 174 -10.70 -0.41 -6.67
CA ALA A 174 -9.39 -0.74 -6.11
C ALA A 174 -8.28 -0.87 -7.18
N LEU A 175 -8.49 -0.27 -8.36
CA LEU A 175 -7.52 -0.39 -9.46
C LEU A 175 -6.30 0.51 -9.23
N LEU A 176 -6.53 1.77 -8.87
CA LEU A 176 -5.50 2.80 -8.73
C LEU A 176 -4.98 2.95 -7.29
N GLY A 177 -5.68 2.35 -6.33
CA GLY A 177 -5.45 2.51 -4.90
C GLY A 177 -6.40 1.60 -4.11
N GLY A 178 -6.41 1.73 -2.78
CA GLY A 178 -7.34 1.02 -1.90
C GLY A 178 -6.78 -0.19 -1.18
N SER A 179 -7.42 -0.48 -0.05
CA SER A 179 -7.03 -1.55 0.84
C SER A 179 -7.22 -2.91 0.19
N LEU A 180 -6.27 -3.81 0.44
CA LEU A 180 -6.35 -5.18 -0.05
C LEU A 180 -7.59 -5.88 0.53
N CYS A 181 -8.60 -6.07 -0.32
CA CYS A 181 -9.81 -6.84 -0.04
C CYS A 181 -9.59 -8.31 -0.41
N SER A 182 -10.01 -9.25 0.44
CA SER A 182 -9.95 -10.68 0.11
C SER A 182 -10.93 -11.02 -1.01
N PHE A 183 -10.62 -12.07 -1.79
CA PHE A 183 -11.50 -12.49 -2.88
C PHE A 183 -12.86 -12.97 -2.38
N GLN A 184 -12.92 -13.66 -1.24
CA GLN A 184 -14.16 -14.08 -0.61
C GLN A 184 -15.07 -12.89 -0.29
N ARG A 185 -14.52 -11.83 0.31
CA ARG A 185 -15.27 -10.62 0.64
C ARG A 185 -15.72 -9.88 -0.60
N PHE A 186 -14.86 -9.78 -1.62
CA PHE A 186 -15.23 -9.23 -2.92
C PHE A 186 -16.40 -10.00 -3.52
N GLN A 187 -16.31 -11.33 -3.53
CA GLN A 187 -17.35 -12.21 -4.05
C GLN A 187 -18.66 -12.08 -3.26
N ALA A 188 -18.58 -12.06 -1.92
CA ALA A 188 -19.74 -11.88 -1.04
C ALA A 188 -20.44 -10.53 -1.28
N CYS A 189 -19.68 -9.45 -1.51
CA CYS A 189 -20.24 -8.15 -1.87
C CYS A 189 -20.97 -8.22 -3.21
N VAL A 190 -20.31 -8.73 -4.27
CA VAL A 190 -20.90 -8.78 -5.61
C VAL A 190 -22.11 -9.71 -5.69
N GLN A 191 -22.06 -10.86 -5.01
CA GLN A 191 -23.12 -11.89 -5.01
C GLN A 191 -24.22 -11.61 -3.97
N GLY A 192 -23.97 -10.77 -2.97
CA GLY A 192 -24.90 -10.49 -1.89
C GLY A 192 -26.24 -9.91 -2.34
N SER A 193 -27.31 -10.29 -1.64
CA SER A 193 -28.66 -9.74 -1.85
C SER A 193 -28.74 -8.28 -1.41
N SER A 194 -29.69 -7.53 -1.97
CA SER A 194 -29.89 -6.09 -1.72
C SER A 194 -30.04 -5.70 -0.25
N ALA A 195 -30.48 -6.62 0.62
CA ALA A 195 -30.62 -6.40 2.06
C ALA A 195 -29.30 -6.24 2.82
N LEU A 196 -28.18 -6.65 2.21
CA LEU A 196 -26.82 -6.57 2.79
C LEU A 196 -26.06 -5.32 2.34
N TYR A 197 -26.58 -4.55 1.37
CA TYR A 197 -25.92 -3.33 0.92
C TYR A 197 -26.18 -2.19 1.91
N PRO A 198 -25.14 -1.66 2.59
CA PRO A 198 -25.33 -0.59 3.54
C PRO A 198 -25.84 0.65 2.82
N ARG A 199 -26.99 1.17 3.25
CA ARG A 199 -27.46 2.49 2.80
C ARG A 199 -26.41 3.51 3.22
N HIS A 200 -25.89 4.25 2.25
CA HIS A 200 -24.89 5.27 2.54
C HIS A 200 -25.43 6.26 3.56
N SER A 201 -24.72 6.41 4.68
CA SER A 201 -24.89 7.57 5.53
C SER A 201 -24.27 8.76 4.82
N PHE A 202 -25.11 9.65 4.27
CA PHE A 202 -24.68 10.91 3.64
C PHE A 202 -23.75 11.69 4.58
N TRP A 203 -24.02 11.64 5.88
CA TRP A 203 -23.17 12.22 6.92
C TRP A 203 -21.77 11.60 6.95
N ALA A 204 -21.65 10.28 6.92
CA ALA A 204 -20.34 9.61 6.95
C ALA A 204 -19.49 9.91 5.71
N LEU A 205 -20.11 9.96 4.53
CA LEU A 205 -19.43 10.34 3.28
C LEU A 205 -19.01 11.82 3.29
N SER A 206 -19.91 12.71 3.73
CA SER A 206 -19.62 14.15 3.84
C SER A 206 -18.48 14.41 4.83
N TRP A 207 -18.45 13.69 5.95
CA TRP A 207 -17.36 13.76 6.93
C TRP A 207 -16.01 13.34 6.34
N ARG A 208 -15.97 12.25 5.56
CA ARG A 208 -14.76 11.82 4.83
C ARG A 208 -14.30 12.86 3.81
N GLY A 209 -15.25 13.45 3.07
CA GLY A 209 -14.95 14.57 2.16
C GLY A 209 -14.33 15.76 2.87
N LEU A 210 -14.86 16.14 4.04
CA LEU A 210 -14.31 17.21 4.86
C LEU A 210 -12.90 16.88 5.39
N GLN A 211 -12.65 15.62 5.77
CA GLN A 211 -11.32 15.17 6.19
C GLN A 211 -10.30 15.28 5.06
N ILE A 212 -10.65 14.84 3.84
CA ILE A 212 -9.78 14.97 2.66
C ILE A 212 -9.49 16.45 2.38
N LEU A 213 -10.52 17.29 2.34
CA LEU A 213 -10.35 18.73 2.12
C LEU A 213 -9.45 19.37 3.19
N GLY A 214 -9.63 19.00 4.46
CA GLY A 214 -8.78 19.46 5.55
C GLY A 214 -7.32 19.04 5.40
N LEU A 215 -7.06 17.79 5.02
CA LEU A 215 -5.70 17.30 4.75
C LEU A 215 -5.06 18.02 3.57
N GLU A 216 -5.79 18.26 2.48
CA GLU A 216 -5.28 19.02 1.33
C GLU A 216 -4.98 20.48 1.68
N CYS A 217 -5.83 21.13 2.47
CA CYS A 217 -5.55 22.49 2.97
C CYS A 217 -4.26 22.54 3.80
N ILE A 218 -4.05 21.55 4.68
CA ILE A 218 -2.79 21.42 5.44
C ILE A 218 -1.62 21.16 4.49
N ASN A 219 -1.80 20.29 3.50
CA ASN A 219 -0.76 19.95 2.52
C ASN A 219 -0.30 21.19 1.74
N VAL A 220 -1.25 21.99 1.24
CA VAL A 220 -0.95 23.26 0.56
C VAL A 220 -0.26 24.24 1.51
N ALA A 221 -0.72 24.35 2.76
CA ALA A 221 -0.10 25.24 3.74
C ALA A 221 1.35 24.84 4.03
N VAL A 222 1.63 23.56 4.27
CA VAL A 222 2.99 23.05 4.52
C VAL A 222 3.85 23.16 3.25
N SER A 223 3.29 22.90 2.06
CA SER A 223 4.02 23.01 0.79
C SER A 223 4.54 24.43 0.59
N ARG A 224 3.69 25.44 0.83
CA ARG A 224 4.11 26.85 0.78
C ARG A 224 5.21 27.19 1.79
N MET A 225 5.24 26.54 2.95
CA MET A 225 6.32 26.73 3.93
C MET A 225 7.62 26.08 3.46
N VAL A 226 7.55 24.93 2.79
CA VAL A 226 8.72 24.24 2.24
C VAL A 226 9.29 24.99 1.03
N ASP A 227 8.44 25.46 0.11
CA ASP A 227 8.84 26.24 -1.06
C ASP A 227 9.51 27.59 -0.69
N ALA A 228 9.15 28.14 0.48
CA ALA A 228 9.76 29.36 1.01
C ALA A 228 11.08 29.10 1.77
N GLY A 229 11.40 27.85 2.09
CA GLY A 229 12.57 27.44 2.86
C GLY A 229 13.71 26.88 2.01
N ALA A 230 14.83 26.51 2.65
CA ALA A 230 15.93 25.84 1.96
C ALA A 230 15.54 24.40 1.55
N GLY A 231 15.95 24.00 0.35
CA GLY A 231 15.85 22.62 -0.12
C GLY A 231 16.85 21.68 0.57
N LEU A 232 16.73 20.38 0.33
CA LEU A 232 17.64 19.37 0.91
C LEU A 232 19.12 19.59 0.50
N THR A 233 19.37 20.25 -0.63
CA THR A 233 20.71 20.60 -1.14
C THR A 233 21.34 21.79 -0.45
N ASP A 234 20.51 22.70 0.07
CA ASP A 234 20.95 24.02 0.54
C ASP A 234 20.85 24.17 2.07
N CYS A 235 20.20 23.23 2.74
CA CYS A 235 20.00 23.26 4.19
C CYS A 235 21.32 23.19 4.96
N GLN A 236 21.42 23.95 6.05
CA GLN A 236 22.59 23.91 6.94
C GLN A 236 22.27 23.29 8.31
N GLN A 237 23.07 22.30 8.71
CA GLN A 237 23.06 21.71 10.06
C GLN A 237 21.66 21.29 10.55
N PHE A 238 21.11 21.99 11.56
CA PHE A 238 19.80 21.72 12.16
C PHE A 238 18.63 22.07 11.24
N GLU A 239 18.82 22.98 10.28
CA GLU A 239 17.81 23.29 9.26
C GLU A 239 17.46 22.05 8.44
N CYS A 240 18.45 21.19 8.16
CA CYS A 240 18.20 19.93 7.46
C CYS A 240 17.26 18.99 8.23
N ILE A 241 17.18 19.08 9.56
CA ILE A 241 16.25 18.28 10.35
C ILE A 241 14.83 18.77 10.11
N TYR A 242 14.64 20.08 10.10
CA TYR A 242 13.35 20.69 9.77
C TYR A 242 12.92 20.33 8.34
N VAL A 243 13.81 20.47 7.36
CA VAL A 243 13.54 20.16 5.94
C VAL A 243 13.14 18.69 5.75
N VAL A 244 13.88 17.75 6.33
CA VAL A 244 13.55 16.32 6.25
C VAL A 244 12.21 16.03 6.91
N TRP A 245 11.95 16.62 8.08
CA TRP A 245 10.69 16.44 8.79
C TRP A 245 9.49 16.99 8.02
N THR A 246 9.57 18.23 7.51
CA THR A 246 8.46 18.86 6.78
C THR A 246 8.20 18.18 5.46
N THR A 247 9.25 17.78 4.74
CA THR A 247 9.14 17.04 3.48
C THR A 247 8.53 15.65 3.71
N ALA A 248 8.94 14.94 4.77
CA ALA A 248 8.28 13.69 5.15
C ALA A 248 6.81 13.91 5.54
N GLY A 249 6.52 15.02 6.20
CA GLY A 249 5.15 15.46 6.51
C GLY A 249 4.29 15.59 5.27
N LEU A 250 4.79 16.21 4.19
CA LEU A 250 4.09 16.34 2.91
C LEU A 250 3.78 14.98 2.28
N PHE A 251 4.75 14.06 2.29
CA PHE A 251 4.51 12.69 1.83
C PHE A 251 3.42 12.01 2.65
N LYS A 252 3.50 12.08 3.99
CA LYS A 252 2.47 11.50 4.88
C LYS A 252 1.09 12.05 4.60
N LEU A 253 0.95 13.38 4.49
CA LEU A 253 -0.34 14.03 4.19
C LEU A 253 -0.92 13.56 2.85
N THR A 254 -0.09 13.44 1.83
CA THR A 254 -0.49 12.92 0.51
C THR A 254 -0.98 11.47 0.60
N TYR A 255 -0.24 10.59 1.28
CA TYR A 255 -0.67 9.20 1.49
C TYR A 255 -1.96 9.11 2.32
N TYR A 256 -2.12 9.94 3.35
CA TYR A 256 -3.33 9.97 4.18
C TYR A 256 -4.56 10.39 3.38
N SER A 257 -4.43 11.43 2.56
CA SER A 257 -5.49 11.87 1.65
C SER A 257 -5.90 10.75 0.69
N HIS A 258 -4.91 10.10 0.04
CA HIS A 258 -5.15 9.00 -0.89
C HIS A 258 -5.82 7.80 -0.22
N TRP A 259 -5.35 7.35 0.95
CA TRP A 259 -5.95 6.21 1.64
C TRP A 259 -7.39 6.49 2.07
N ILE A 260 -7.71 7.72 2.53
CA ILE A 260 -9.10 8.08 2.84
C ILE A 260 -9.94 8.14 1.57
N LEU A 261 -9.41 8.69 0.47
CA LEU A 261 -10.12 8.77 -0.82
C LEU A 261 -10.45 7.37 -1.36
N ASP A 262 -9.48 6.47 -1.36
CA ASP A 262 -9.63 5.09 -1.79
C ASP A 262 -10.63 4.31 -0.93
N ASP A 263 -10.48 4.41 0.39
CA ASP A 263 -11.39 3.79 1.34
C ASP A 263 -12.82 4.31 1.10
N SER A 264 -12.97 5.61 0.84
CA SER A 264 -14.27 6.23 0.53
C SER A 264 -14.85 5.74 -0.80
N LEU A 265 -14.02 5.53 -1.82
CA LEU A 265 -14.45 4.99 -3.12
C LEU A 265 -14.94 3.54 -2.98
N LEU A 266 -14.22 2.72 -2.21
CA LEU A 266 -14.65 1.36 -1.87
C LEU A 266 -15.99 1.35 -1.11
N HIS A 267 -16.15 2.25 -0.14
CA HIS A 267 -17.42 2.40 0.59
C HIS A 267 -18.55 2.86 -0.34
N ALA A 268 -18.31 3.81 -1.24
CA ALA A 268 -19.29 4.27 -2.24
C ALA A 268 -19.73 3.13 -3.17
N ALA A 269 -18.83 2.21 -3.52
CA ALA A 269 -19.15 1.03 -4.33
C ALA A 269 -19.80 -0.13 -3.53
N GLY A 270 -19.95 0.00 -2.20
CA GLY A 270 -20.58 -1.02 -1.34
C GLY A 270 -19.63 -2.04 -0.71
N PHE A 271 -18.32 -1.86 -0.83
CA PHE A 271 -17.30 -2.76 -0.26
C PHE A 271 -16.89 -2.41 1.19
N GLY A 272 -17.61 -1.50 1.85
CA GLY A 272 -17.31 -0.96 3.19
C GLY A 272 -17.46 -1.97 4.34
N SER A 273 -16.92 -1.61 5.52
CA SER A 273 -16.71 -2.50 6.68
C SER A 273 -17.96 -3.22 7.25
N GLU A 274 -19.17 -2.78 6.90
CA GLU A 274 -20.42 -3.24 7.52
C GLU A 274 -21.00 -4.53 6.92
N LEU A 275 -20.39 -5.09 5.87
CA LEU A 275 -20.81 -6.40 5.35
C LEU A 275 -20.48 -7.49 6.39
N GLY A 276 -21.53 -8.12 6.91
CA GLY A 276 -21.53 -8.99 8.09
C GLY A 276 -20.29 -9.88 8.22
N GLN A 277 -19.56 -9.70 9.32
CA GLN A 277 -18.47 -10.58 9.69
C GLN A 277 -19.05 -11.95 10.03
N SER A 278 -18.88 -12.92 9.13
CA SER A 278 -19.06 -14.32 9.53
C SER A 278 -17.91 -14.69 10.49
N PRO A 279 -18.16 -15.47 11.57
CA PRO A 279 -17.10 -15.86 12.49
C PRO A 279 -16.05 -16.69 11.74
N GLY A 280 -14.87 -16.10 11.52
CA GLY A 280 -13.76 -16.71 10.78
C GLY A 280 -13.29 -15.94 9.53
N GLU A 281 -14.01 -14.92 9.06
CA GLU A 281 -13.58 -14.08 7.94
C GLU A 281 -12.63 -12.96 8.39
N GLU A 282 -11.54 -12.75 7.64
CA GLU A 282 -10.63 -11.62 7.85
C GLU A 282 -11.40 -10.29 7.61
N GLY A 283 -11.66 -9.55 8.69
CA GLY A 283 -12.43 -8.31 8.63
C GLY A 283 -11.82 -7.23 7.74
N TYR A 284 -12.65 -6.27 7.30
CA TYR A 284 -12.19 -5.08 6.60
C TYR A 284 -11.23 -4.29 7.49
N VAL A 285 -10.13 -3.82 6.91
CA VAL A 285 -9.16 -2.99 7.64
C VAL A 285 -8.84 -1.78 6.80
N PRO A 286 -9.21 -0.57 7.25
CA PRO A 286 -8.80 0.67 6.57
C PRO A 286 -7.28 0.84 6.68
N ASP A 287 -6.66 1.34 5.62
CA ASP A 287 -5.21 1.60 5.60
C ASP A 287 -4.83 2.89 6.34
N ALA A 288 -5.79 3.78 6.58
CA ALA A 288 -5.59 5.07 7.22
C ALA A 288 -5.83 5.02 8.74
N ASP A 289 -4.82 4.63 9.52
CA ASP A 289 -4.79 4.84 10.98
C ASP A 289 -3.88 6.02 11.35
N ILE A 290 -4.24 7.21 10.85
CA ILE A 290 -3.46 8.45 10.95
C ILE A 290 -3.10 8.75 12.40
N TRP A 291 -4.05 8.56 13.31
CA TRP A 291 -3.86 8.91 14.71
C TRP A 291 -2.81 8.04 15.39
N THR A 292 -2.81 6.74 15.10
CA THR A 292 -1.77 5.83 15.62
C THR A 292 -0.41 6.15 14.99
N LEU A 293 -0.39 6.49 13.70
CA LEU A 293 0.85 6.84 13.00
C LEU A 293 1.51 8.11 13.53
N GLU A 294 0.72 9.16 13.82
CA GLU A 294 1.26 10.42 14.31
C GLU A 294 1.57 10.41 15.82
N ARG A 295 0.95 9.52 16.59
CA ARG A 295 1.14 9.45 18.07
C ARG A 295 2.02 8.30 18.54
N THR A 296 2.36 7.34 17.68
CA THR A 296 3.17 6.20 18.11
C THR A 296 4.58 6.64 18.50
N HIS A 297 5.06 6.08 19.61
CA HIS A 297 6.43 6.22 20.09
C HIS A 297 7.28 4.97 19.82
N ARG A 298 6.77 4.07 18.96
CA ARG A 298 7.43 2.83 18.55
C ARG A 298 7.43 2.70 17.04
N ILE A 299 8.61 2.42 16.48
CA ILE A 299 8.84 2.22 15.05
C ILE A 299 8.14 0.94 14.58
N SER A 300 8.15 -0.12 15.40
CA SER A 300 7.49 -1.38 15.06
C SER A 300 5.97 -1.23 14.92
N VAL A 301 5.34 -0.36 15.71
CA VAL A 301 3.90 -0.05 15.58
C VAL A 301 3.65 0.75 14.30
N PHE A 302 4.49 1.76 14.02
CA PHE A 302 4.40 2.53 12.78
C PHE A 302 4.47 1.60 11.55
N ALA A 303 5.46 0.69 11.50
CA ALA A 303 5.65 -0.25 10.40
C ALA A 303 4.44 -1.17 10.13
N ARG A 304 3.66 -1.53 11.16
CA ARG A 304 2.46 -2.36 11.01
C ARG A 304 1.21 -1.57 10.62
N LYS A 305 1.21 -0.27 10.89
CA LYS A 305 0.07 0.62 10.69
C LYS A 305 0.19 1.45 9.41
N TRP A 306 1.41 1.66 8.93
CA TRP A 306 1.68 2.29 7.65
C TRP A 306 1.25 1.35 6.53
N ASN A 307 0.20 1.71 5.77
CA ASN A 307 -0.40 0.86 4.76
C ASN A 307 -0.75 -0.54 5.32
N GLN A 308 -1.70 -0.58 6.25
CA GLN A 308 -1.98 -1.74 7.10
C GLN A 308 -2.33 -3.02 6.30
N SER A 309 -2.98 -2.90 5.15
CA SER A 309 -3.31 -4.00 4.25
C SER A 309 -2.06 -4.59 3.61
N THR A 310 -1.15 -3.75 3.12
CA THR A 310 0.17 -4.17 2.61
C THR A 310 1.01 -4.80 3.73
N ALA A 311 1.02 -4.22 4.93
CA ALA A 311 1.77 -4.79 6.07
C ALA A 311 1.26 -6.18 6.47
N ARG A 312 -0.07 -6.41 6.43
CA ARG A 312 -0.67 -7.74 6.64
C ARG A 312 -0.31 -8.71 5.53
N TRP A 313 -0.37 -8.27 4.28
CA TRP A 313 0.04 -9.07 3.12
C TRP A 313 1.51 -9.52 3.24
N LEU A 314 2.43 -8.59 3.50
CA LEU A 314 3.85 -8.89 3.72
C LEU A 314 4.06 -9.85 4.89
N ARG A 315 3.32 -9.66 5.99
CA ARG A 315 3.37 -10.55 7.15
C ARG A 315 2.95 -11.97 6.79
N ARG A 316 1.84 -12.12 6.07
CA ARG A 316 1.32 -13.42 5.65
C ARG A 316 2.23 -14.08 4.64
N LEU A 317 2.64 -13.35 3.61
CA LEU A 317 3.41 -13.88 2.49
C LEU A 317 4.84 -14.27 2.89
N VAL A 318 5.53 -13.41 3.66
CA VAL A 318 6.97 -13.56 3.94
C VAL A 318 7.23 -13.82 5.42
N PHE A 319 6.80 -12.92 6.30
CA PHE A 319 7.20 -12.93 7.71
C PHE A 319 6.86 -14.26 8.41
N GLN A 320 5.63 -14.76 8.23
CA GLN A 320 5.17 -15.99 8.88
C GLN A 320 5.80 -17.27 8.31
N HIS A 321 6.27 -17.22 7.06
CA HIS A 321 6.92 -18.34 6.39
C HIS A 321 8.44 -18.39 6.62
N SER A 322 9.02 -17.29 7.12
CA SER A 322 10.46 -17.12 7.29
C SER A 322 10.92 -17.60 8.68
N ARG A 323 11.78 -18.62 8.73
CA ARG A 323 12.40 -19.10 9.99
C ARG A 323 13.64 -18.31 10.40
N VAL A 324 14.37 -17.80 9.42
CA VAL A 324 15.65 -17.10 9.62
C VAL A 324 15.45 -15.63 9.26
N TRP A 325 15.68 -14.74 10.22
CA TRP A 325 15.61 -13.27 10.05
C TRP A 325 14.32 -12.78 9.38
N PRO A 326 13.13 -13.08 9.95
CA PRO A 326 11.84 -12.79 9.32
C PRO A 326 11.64 -11.30 9.02
N LEU A 327 12.15 -10.40 9.87
CA LEU A 327 12.09 -8.95 9.62
C LEU A 327 12.90 -8.56 8.37
N LEU A 328 14.16 -8.99 8.31
CA LEU A 328 15.04 -8.65 7.18
C LEU A 328 14.46 -9.16 5.86
N GLN A 329 14.00 -10.42 5.83
CA GLN A 329 13.41 -10.99 4.61
C GLN A 329 12.13 -10.24 4.18
N THR A 330 11.29 -9.84 5.14
CA THR A 330 10.06 -9.09 4.86
C THR A 330 10.36 -7.72 4.26
N PHE A 331 11.30 -6.98 4.84
CA PHE A 331 11.68 -5.65 4.33
C PHE A 331 12.49 -5.73 3.04
N ALA A 332 13.34 -6.73 2.86
CA ALA A 332 14.03 -6.97 1.59
C ALA A 332 13.03 -7.30 0.47
N PHE A 333 12.01 -8.11 0.76
CA PHE A 333 10.92 -8.36 -0.18
C PHE A 333 10.11 -7.09 -0.46
N SER A 334 9.88 -6.24 0.54
CA SER A 334 9.26 -4.92 0.34
C SER A 334 10.08 -4.05 -0.62
N ALA A 335 11.41 -4.00 -0.47
CA ALA A 335 12.29 -3.29 -1.40
C ALA A 335 12.19 -3.86 -2.83
N TRP A 336 12.13 -5.19 -2.96
CA TRP A 336 11.96 -5.85 -4.25
C TRP A 336 10.63 -5.50 -4.90
N TRP A 337 9.53 -5.51 -4.13
CA TRP A 337 8.22 -5.09 -4.62
C TRP A 337 8.19 -3.61 -5.03
N HIS A 338 8.91 -2.73 -4.35
CA HIS A 338 8.98 -1.29 -4.70
C HIS A 338 9.89 -0.94 -5.89
N GLY A 339 10.76 -1.85 -6.34
CA GLY A 339 11.54 -1.68 -7.58
C GLY A 339 13.05 -1.73 -7.45
N LEU A 340 13.58 -1.82 -6.22
CA LEU A 340 15.03 -1.88 -5.96
C LEU A 340 15.80 -0.64 -6.40
N HIS A 341 15.17 0.54 -6.43
CA HIS A 341 15.94 1.78 -6.51
C HIS A 341 16.89 1.88 -5.30
N PRO A 342 18.09 2.48 -5.43
CA PRO A 342 19.07 2.56 -4.36
C PRO A 342 18.52 3.05 -3.01
N GLY A 343 17.70 4.11 -3.03
CA GLY A 343 17.08 4.62 -1.81
C GLY A 343 16.00 3.71 -1.23
N GLN A 344 15.24 2.99 -2.07
CA GLN A 344 14.30 1.98 -1.58
C GLN A 344 15.04 0.83 -0.88
N VAL A 345 16.10 0.31 -1.49
CA VAL A 345 16.93 -0.76 -0.89
C VAL A 345 17.48 -0.30 0.45
N PHE A 346 18.12 0.87 0.50
CA PHE A 346 18.66 1.41 1.75
C PHE A 346 17.55 1.68 2.78
N GLY A 347 16.47 2.34 2.38
CA GLY A 347 15.38 2.76 3.26
C GLY A 347 14.67 1.58 3.91
N PHE A 348 14.32 0.54 3.16
CA PHE A 348 13.68 -0.65 3.73
C PHE A 348 14.63 -1.49 4.59
N LEU A 349 15.90 -1.61 4.22
CA LEU A 349 16.90 -2.29 5.07
C LEU A 349 17.14 -1.51 6.38
N CYS A 350 17.24 -0.17 6.28
CA CYS A 350 17.29 0.72 7.45
C CYS A 350 16.06 0.50 8.33
N TRP A 351 14.86 0.47 7.74
CA TRP A 351 13.62 0.19 8.47
C TRP A 351 13.67 -1.15 9.23
N ALA A 352 14.18 -2.21 8.60
CA ALA A 352 14.34 -3.51 9.24
C ALA A 352 15.22 -3.44 10.49
N VAL A 353 16.38 -2.78 10.39
CA VAL A 353 17.31 -2.59 11.51
C VAL A 353 16.68 -1.72 12.61
N MET A 354 15.98 -0.66 12.23
CA MET A 354 15.30 0.24 13.17
C MET A 354 14.19 -0.46 13.95
N VAL A 355 13.45 -1.38 13.31
CA VAL A 355 12.42 -2.20 13.97
C VAL A 355 13.06 -3.22 14.93
N GLU A 356 14.17 -3.84 14.57
CA GLU A 356 14.91 -4.73 15.47
C GLU A 356 15.44 -3.97 16.70
N ALA A 357 16.00 -2.78 16.48
CA ALA A 357 16.45 -1.89 17.54
C ALA A 357 15.30 -1.45 18.45
N ASP A 358 14.16 -1.06 17.88
CA ASP A 358 12.91 -0.71 18.60
C ASP A 358 12.51 -1.80 19.59
N TYR A 359 12.50 -3.07 19.17
CA TYR A 359 12.15 -4.18 20.05
C TYR A 359 13.07 -4.29 21.27
N LEU A 360 14.40 -4.24 21.08
CA LEU A 360 15.35 -4.38 22.18
C LEU A 360 15.35 -3.15 23.10
N ILE A 361 15.32 -1.94 22.53
CA ILE A 361 15.34 -0.69 23.28
C ILE A 361 14.10 -0.57 24.16
N HIS A 362 12.91 -0.84 23.62
CA HIS A 362 11.67 -0.75 24.40
C HIS A 362 11.51 -1.90 25.40
N SER A 363 12.02 -3.10 25.09
CA SER A 363 12.05 -4.20 26.08
C SER A 363 12.92 -3.83 27.27
N PHE A 364 14.14 -3.34 27.00
CA PHE A 364 15.06 -2.91 28.05
C PHE A 364 14.50 -1.72 28.84
N ALA A 365 14.03 -0.67 28.17
CA ALA A 365 13.49 0.51 28.84
C ALA A 365 12.30 0.19 29.76
N ASN A 366 11.42 -0.74 29.36
CA ASN A 366 10.29 -1.17 30.17
C ASN A 366 10.71 -1.84 31.50
N GLU A 367 11.88 -2.49 31.55
CA GLU A 367 12.39 -3.12 32.78
C GLU A 367 12.94 -2.09 33.78
N PHE A 368 13.55 -1.01 33.28
CA PHE A 368 14.22 0.00 34.10
C PHE A 368 13.30 1.18 34.48
N ILE A 369 12.34 1.54 33.63
CA ILE A 369 11.50 2.75 33.84
C ILE A 369 10.26 2.40 34.67
N ARG A 370 10.35 2.64 35.98
CA ARG A 370 9.27 2.38 36.94
C ARG A 370 8.39 3.60 37.25
N SER A 371 8.96 4.80 37.32
CA SER A 371 8.22 6.01 37.73
C SER A 371 7.42 6.63 36.59
N TRP A 372 6.27 7.24 36.93
CA TRP A 372 5.39 7.89 35.94
C TRP A 372 6.06 9.08 35.21
N PRO A 373 6.76 10.02 35.89
CA PRO A 373 7.41 11.13 35.19
C PRO A 373 8.48 10.66 34.21
N MET A 374 9.27 9.64 34.59
CA MET A 374 10.29 9.06 33.71
C MET A 374 9.66 8.35 32.52
N ARG A 375 8.52 7.67 32.71
CA ARG A 375 7.77 7.05 31.62
C ARG A 375 7.23 8.08 30.64
N LEU A 376 6.73 9.22 31.14
CA LEU A 376 6.25 10.31 30.30
C LEU A 376 7.40 10.91 29.50
N PHE A 377 8.51 11.26 30.16
CA PHE A 377 9.71 11.78 29.50
C PHE A 377 10.22 10.84 28.41
N TYR A 378 10.34 9.54 28.74
CA TYR A 378 10.76 8.51 27.79
C TYR A 378 9.81 8.42 26.59
N ARG A 379 8.48 8.43 26.81
CA ARG A 379 7.50 8.38 25.72
C ARG A 379 7.58 9.60 24.82
N THR A 380 7.75 10.81 25.37
CA THR A 380 7.90 12.03 24.56
C THR A 380 9.18 12.00 23.74
N LEU A 381 10.30 11.59 24.35
CA LEU A 381 11.58 11.48 23.67
C LEU A 381 11.55 10.42 22.56
N THR A 382 11.04 9.23 22.86
CA THR A 382 10.92 8.14 21.88
C THR A 382 9.89 8.43 20.80
N TRP A 383 8.84 9.21 21.09
CA TRP A 383 7.93 9.72 20.07
C TRP A 383 8.65 10.64 19.09
N ALA A 384 9.34 11.66 19.58
CA ALA A 384 10.09 12.58 18.71
C ALA A 384 11.12 11.81 17.86
N HIS A 385 11.86 10.90 18.49
CA HIS A 385 12.86 10.09 17.81
C HIS A 385 12.26 9.11 16.78
N THR A 386 11.15 8.46 17.10
CA THR A 386 10.42 7.58 16.17
C THR A 386 10.02 8.35 14.92
N GLN A 387 9.41 9.52 15.08
CA GLN A 387 8.95 10.30 13.95
C GLN A 387 10.12 10.81 13.08
N LEU A 388 11.26 11.18 13.69
CA LEU A 388 12.46 11.64 12.98
C LEU A 388 13.12 10.49 12.19
N ILE A 389 13.19 9.29 12.77
CA ILE A 389 13.68 8.09 12.06
C ILE A 389 12.73 7.74 10.91
N ILE A 390 11.42 7.78 11.14
CA ILE A 390 10.43 7.51 10.08
C ILE A 390 10.56 8.55 8.96
N ALA A 391 10.72 9.83 9.27
CA ALA A 391 10.95 10.87 8.27
C ALA A 391 12.21 10.59 7.44
N TYR A 392 13.31 10.21 8.09
CA TYR A 392 14.55 9.82 7.42
C TYR A 392 14.34 8.61 6.49
N ILE A 393 13.66 7.56 6.97
CA ILE A 393 13.38 6.35 6.17
C ILE A 393 12.47 6.68 4.99
N MET A 394 11.42 7.48 5.19
CA MET A 394 10.51 7.89 4.11
C MET A 394 11.24 8.64 3.01
N LEU A 395 12.04 9.65 3.36
CA LEU A 395 12.83 10.36 2.37
C LEU A 395 13.82 9.44 1.68
N ALA A 396 14.46 8.52 2.41
CA ALA A 396 15.36 7.55 1.80
C ALA A 396 14.64 6.67 0.77
N VAL A 397 13.43 6.20 1.05
CA VAL A 397 12.64 5.37 0.13
C VAL A 397 12.17 6.16 -1.11
N GLU A 398 11.74 7.41 -0.92
CA GLU A 398 11.25 8.26 -2.01
C GLU A 398 12.39 8.82 -2.89
N VAL A 399 13.58 8.97 -2.32
CA VAL A 399 14.77 9.36 -3.07
C VAL A 399 15.29 8.20 -3.90
N ARG A 400 15.25 8.33 -5.22
CA ARG A 400 15.67 7.24 -6.13
C ARG A 400 17.13 7.35 -6.56
N SER A 401 17.75 8.52 -6.55
CA SER A 401 19.15 8.68 -6.99
C SER A 401 20.17 8.37 -5.90
N LEU A 402 21.33 7.81 -6.30
CA LEU A 402 22.46 7.59 -5.38
C LEU A 402 23.01 8.90 -4.82
N SER A 403 23.01 9.98 -5.60
CA SER A 403 23.52 11.28 -5.19
C SER A 403 22.68 11.90 -4.06
N SER A 404 21.36 11.89 -4.21
CA SER A 404 20.46 12.43 -3.18
C SER A 404 20.42 11.52 -1.95
N LEU A 405 20.56 10.20 -2.11
CA LEU A 405 20.71 9.28 -0.98
C LEU A 405 22.01 9.56 -0.22
N TRP A 406 23.12 9.78 -0.95
CA TRP A 406 24.40 10.13 -0.35
C TRP A 406 24.32 11.45 0.43
N LEU A 407 23.63 12.45 -0.11
CA LEU A 407 23.37 13.71 0.58
C LEU A 407 22.58 13.50 1.88
N LEU A 408 21.53 12.69 1.83
CA LEU A 408 20.73 12.34 3.02
C LEU A 408 21.58 11.60 4.07
N CYS A 409 22.42 10.66 3.66
CA CYS A 409 23.32 9.91 4.53
C CYS A 409 24.38 10.79 5.21
N ASN A 410 24.90 11.80 4.51
CA ASN A 410 25.89 12.74 5.08
C ASN A 410 25.24 13.93 5.82
N SER A 411 23.91 14.03 5.82
CA SER A 411 23.21 15.06 6.59
C SER A 411 23.19 14.73 8.09
N TYR A 412 22.92 15.74 8.91
CA TYR A 412 22.74 15.61 10.36
C TYR A 412 21.58 14.67 10.74
N ASN A 413 20.64 14.40 9.83
CA ASN A 413 19.54 13.47 10.06
C ASN A 413 20.00 12.02 10.25
N SER A 414 21.18 11.66 9.74
CA SER A 414 21.76 10.33 9.94
C SER A 414 22.03 10.00 11.41
N VAL A 415 22.15 11.02 12.28
CA VAL A 415 22.36 10.84 13.72
C VAL A 415 21.23 10.02 14.35
N PHE A 416 19.98 10.20 13.92
CA PHE A 416 18.84 9.49 14.51
C PHE A 416 18.90 7.96 14.33
N PRO A 417 18.99 7.42 13.10
CA PRO A 417 19.16 5.98 12.92
C PRO A 417 20.50 5.47 13.49
N MET A 418 21.58 6.27 13.46
CA MET A 418 22.86 5.88 14.04
C MET A 418 22.79 5.64 15.55
N VAL A 419 22.05 6.47 16.29
CA VAL A 419 21.81 6.27 17.73
C VAL A 419 21.14 4.91 17.98
N TYR A 420 20.09 4.57 17.22
CA TYR A 420 19.44 3.25 17.33
C TYR A 420 20.36 2.09 16.95
N CYS A 421 21.21 2.24 15.92
CA CYS A 421 22.22 1.25 15.56
C CYS A 421 23.23 1.01 16.70
N ILE A 422 23.74 2.08 17.32
CA ILE A 422 24.67 1.98 18.46
C ILE A 422 24.00 1.28 19.63
N LEU A 423 22.77 1.68 19.99
CA LEU A 423 22.00 1.07 21.06
C LEU A 423 21.73 -0.42 20.79
N LEU A 424 21.39 -0.78 19.55
CA LEU A 424 21.22 -2.17 19.13
C LEU A 424 22.49 -2.99 19.40
N LEU A 425 23.65 -2.51 18.96
CA LEU A 425 24.94 -3.19 19.16
C LEU A 425 25.28 -3.36 20.66
N LEU A 426 25.02 -2.33 21.47
CA LEU A 426 25.25 -2.38 22.91
C LEU A 426 24.33 -3.40 23.62
N LEU A 427 23.04 -3.42 23.27
CA LEU A 427 22.05 -4.31 23.88
C LEU A 427 22.23 -5.76 23.43
N VAL A 428 22.60 -6.01 22.17
CA VAL A 428 22.93 -7.35 21.67
C VAL A 428 24.15 -7.93 22.41
N LYS A 429 25.22 -7.14 22.56
CA LYS A 429 26.41 -7.57 23.33
C LYS A 429 26.06 -7.95 24.76
N ARG A 430 25.17 -7.20 25.41
CA ARG A 430 24.73 -7.49 26.78
C ARG A 430 23.93 -8.80 26.87
N LYS A 431 23.04 -9.05 25.91
CA LYS A 431 22.26 -10.30 25.84
C LYS A 431 23.15 -11.54 25.69
N HIS A 432 24.26 -11.43 24.95
CA HIS A 432 25.23 -12.52 24.80
C HIS A 432 26.10 -12.75 26.04
N LYS A 433 26.30 -11.76 26.90
CA LYS A 433 27.05 -11.91 28.17
C LYS A 433 26.23 -12.49 29.32
N CYS A 434 24.89 -12.49 29.21
CA CYS A 434 23.98 -13.00 30.24
C CYS A 434 23.41 -14.40 29.92
N LYS A 435 23.88 -15.04 28.85
CA LYS A 435 23.71 -16.47 28.58
C LYS A 435 25.03 -17.16 28.82
#